data_AF-A0A949MTE0-F1
#
_entry.id   AF-A0A949MTE0-F1
#
_cell.length_a   1.000
_cell.length_b   1.000
_cell.length_c   1.000
_cell.angle_alpha   90.00
_cell.angle_beta   90.00
_cell.angle_gamma   90.00
#
_symmetry.space_group_name_H-M   'P 1'
#
loop_
_entity.id
_entity.type
_entity.pdbx_description
1 polymer ?
#
loop_
_entity_poly.entity_id
_entity_poly.type
_entity_poly.pdbx_seq_one_letter_code
_entity_poly.pdbx_strand_id
1 'polypeptide(L)'
;MITVIMEKPTVNAPHMLQSAALLAGGAVLCWVSAVHPAFQPVWMPWDFSWGEYLATAFATLWFFRGLAAAAPQERLPRWRVISFLLGLALIYIVLQTHFDFMAQHMFFLDRIQHVIMHHEGPFLIALSGAGETLRRGMPRWVRRIADHRFSAAAVRLLQQPVLAAFLFSGLFYFWLIPAVNFRAMTDPLLYFLMNASMTIDGLLFWTLVLDRRPSPPARVSFAVRAVLSIVVMFPQIILGALMAFSDRDIYPYYNLCGRLYPAISAVTDQHIGGIISWDPPSMMSIIGFITVLNFYRLSEEKKENKTAPTSSPQVA
;
A
#
# COMPACT_ATOMS: atom_id res chain seq x y z
N MET A 1 27.97 39.89 -22.54
CA MET A 1 26.80 39.29 -23.21
C MET A 1 26.81 37.80 -22.84
N ILE A 2 26.09 37.43 -21.77
CA ILE A 2 26.11 36.08 -21.20
C ILE A 2 25.09 35.25 -21.99
N THR A 3 25.60 34.33 -22.82
CA THR A 3 24.78 33.37 -23.55
C THR A 3 24.22 32.34 -22.56
N VAL A 4 22.98 32.56 -22.12
CA VAL A 4 22.19 31.56 -21.40
C VAL A 4 21.84 30.45 -22.40
N ILE A 5 22.58 29.35 -22.34
CA ILE A 5 22.23 28.12 -23.06
C ILE A 5 20.96 27.58 -22.38
N MET A 6 19.81 27.91 -22.97
CA MET A 6 18.53 27.26 -22.68
C MET A 6 18.63 25.81 -23.15
N GLU A 7 19.05 24.92 -22.25
CA GLU A 7 18.97 23.47 -22.43
C GLU A 7 17.48 23.11 -22.56
N LYS A 8 17.00 22.93 -23.80
CA LYS A 8 15.65 22.42 -24.07
C LYS A 8 15.48 21.11 -23.29
N PRO A 9 14.39 20.91 -22.55
CA PRO A 9 14.14 19.64 -21.88
C PRO A 9 13.90 18.60 -22.97
N THR A 10 14.93 17.83 -23.31
CA THR A 10 14.78 16.66 -24.19
C THR A 10 14.05 15.59 -23.40
N VAL A 11 12.72 15.66 -23.41
CA VAL A 11 11.88 14.56 -22.99
C VAL A 11 12.11 13.45 -24.03
N ASN A 12 12.78 12.37 -23.64
CA ASN A 12 13.03 11.26 -24.57
C ASN A 12 11.69 10.75 -25.12
N ALA A 13 11.50 10.83 -26.44
CA ALA A 13 10.32 10.37 -27.17
C ALA A 13 9.72 9.01 -26.70
N PRO A 14 10.51 7.96 -26.37
CA PRO A 14 9.96 6.70 -25.86
C PRO A 14 9.23 6.84 -24.50
N HIS A 15 9.59 7.83 -23.68
CA HIS A 15 8.92 8.05 -22.40
C HIS A 15 7.53 8.68 -22.56
N MET A 16 7.36 9.56 -23.56
CA MET A 16 6.05 10.13 -23.87
C MET A 16 5.11 9.07 -24.44
N LEU A 17 5.62 8.20 -25.30
CA LEU A 17 4.83 7.12 -25.89
C LEU A 17 4.27 6.15 -24.83
N GLN A 18 5.10 5.75 -23.87
CA GLN A 18 4.66 4.86 -22.77
C GLN A 18 3.57 5.49 -21.91
N SER A 19 3.76 6.76 -21.51
CA SER A 19 2.74 7.47 -20.72
C SER A 19 1.45 7.69 -21.52
N ALA A 20 1.55 8.03 -22.81
CA ALA A 20 0.39 8.18 -23.69
C ALA A 20 -0.35 6.85 -23.88
N ALA A 21 0.37 5.74 -23.99
CA ALA A 21 -0.21 4.40 -24.08
C ALA A 21 -0.98 4.01 -22.81
N LEU A 22 -0.47 4.37 -21.61
CA LEU A 22 -1.21 4.17 -20.36
C LEU A 22 -2.51 5.01 -20.32
N LEU A 23 -2.45 6.28 -20.74
CA LEU A 23 -3.65 7.12 -20.79
C LEU A 23 -4.68 6.60 -21.80
N ALA A 24 -4.23 6.16 -22.98
CA ALA A 24 -5.10 5.56 -23.98
C ALA A 24 -5.71 4.24 -23.47
N GLY A 25 -4.91 3.39 -22.82
CA GLY A 25 -5.37 2.16 -22.20
C GLY A 25 -6.42 2.41 -21.11
N GLY A 26 -6.17 3.36 -20.22
CA GLY A 26 -7.16 3.80 -19.22
C GLY A 26 -8.43 4.36 -19.83
N ALA A 27 -8.34 5.12 -20.94
CA ALA A 27 -9.51 5.64 -21.63
C ALA A 27 -10.35 4.53 -22.27
N VAL A 28 -9.71 3.50 -22.82
CA VAL A 28 -10.40 2.31 -23.33
C VAL A 28 -11.08 1.56 -22.18
N LEU A 29 -10.38 1.33 -21.06
CA LEU A 29 -10.96 0.66 -19.89
C LEU A 29 -12.16 1.44 -19.34
N CYS A 30 -12.02 2.75 -19.16
CA CYS A 30 -13.09 3.65 -18.75
C CYS A 30 -14.31 3.55 -19.67
N TRP A 31 -14.08 3.63 -20.99
CA TRP A 31 -15.14 3.52 -21.98
C TRP A 31 -15.82 2.14 -21.94
N VAL A 32 -15.05 1.06 -21.86
CA VAL A 32 -15.60 -0.30 -21.80
C VAL A 32 -16.42 -0.51 -20.51
N SER A 33 -15.91 -0.09 -19.35
CA SER A 33 -16.64 -0.18 -18.08
C SER A 33 -17.92 0.66 -18.08
N ALA A 34 -17.90 1.84 -18.71
CA ALA A 34 -19.07 2.71 -18.80
C ALA A 34 -20.16 2.20 -19.77
N VAL A 35 -19.77 1.57 -20.88
CA VAL A 35 -20.71 1.17 -21.94
C VAL A 35 -21.16 -0.29 -21.80
N HIS A 36 -20.31 -1.16 -21.27
CA HIS A 36 -20.56 -2.61 -21.21
C HIS A 36 -20.33 -3.22 -19.82
N PRO A 37 -20.86 -2.65 -18.72
CA PRO A 37 -20.58 -3.13 -17.36
C PRO A 37 -21.00 -4.60 -17.15
N ALA A 38 -22.12 -5.02 -17.72
CA ALA A 38 -22.68 -6.37 -17.54
C ALA A 38 -21.88 -7.49 -18.23
N PHE A 39 -21.02 -7.16 -19.20
CA PHE A 39 -20.23 -8.15 -19.96
C PHE A 39 -18.77 -8.21 -19.51
N GLN A 40 -18.41 -7.47 -18.47
CA GLN A 40 -17.04 -7.42 -17.99
C GLN A 40 -16.66 -8.72 -17.28
N PRO A 41 -15.52 -9.34 -17.62
CA PRO A 41 -14.95 -10.40 -16.81
C PRO A 41 -14.69 -9.93 -15.37
N VAL A 42 -14.69 -10.88 -14.41
CA VAL A 42 -14.48 -10.58 -12.98
C VAL A 42 -13.20 -9.77 -12.70
N TRP A 43 -12.16 -9.95 -13.51
CA TRP A 43 -10.86 -9.28 -13.40
C TRP A 43 -10.77 -7.91 -14.08
N MET A 44 -11.80 -7.50 -14.83
CA MET A 44 -11.84 -6.20 -15.51
C MET A 44 -12.50 -5.14 -14.61
N PRO A 45 -12.24 -3.84 -14.82
CA PRO A 45 -12.76 -2.83 -13.91
C PRO A 45 -14.28 -2.76 -13.87
N TRP A 46 -14.85 -2.84 -12.67
CA TRP A 46 -16.30 -2.72 -12.46
C TRP A 46 -16.73 -1.25 -12.51
N ASP A 47 -16.14 -0.42 -11.64
CA ASP A 47 -16.29 1.04 -11.65
C ASP A 47 -14.91 1.67 -11.83
N PHE A 48 -14.65 2.22 -13.02
CA PHE A 48 -13.30 2.61 -13.40
C PHE A 48 -12.89 3.91 -12.69
N SER A 49 -12.03 3.78 -11.68
CA SER A 49 -11.37 4.91 -11.02
C SER A 49 -10.04 5.27 -11.68
N TRP A 50 -9.96 6.47 -12.28
CA TRP A 50 -8.71 7.00 -12.85
C TRP A 50 -7.59 7.10 -11.81
N GLY A 51 -7.92 7.42 -10.56
CA GLY A 51 -6.92 7.60 -9.50
C GLY A 51 -6.14 6.31 -9.23
N GLU A 52 -6.85 5.22 -9.01
CA GLU A 52 -6.25 3.90 -8.73
C GLU A 52 -5.54 3.31 -9.95
N TYR A 53 -6.17 3.41 -11.13
CA TYR A 53 -5.55 2.95 -12.37
C TYR A 53 -4.23 3.67 -12.63
N LEU A 54 -4.20 5.00 -12.55
CA LEU A 54 -2.97 5.76 -12.81
C LEU A 54 -1.93 5.50 -11.72
N ALA A 55 -2.32 5.40 -10.45
CA ALA A 55 -1.40 5.08 -9.36
C ALA A 55 -0.69 3.74 -9.59
N THR A 56 -1.44 2.69 -9.92
CA THR A 56 -0.89 1.35 -10.15
C THR A 56 -0.13 1.22 -11.47
N ALA A 57 -0.65 1.81 -12.56
CA ALA A 57 -0.02 1.79 -13.87
C ALA A 57 1.31 2.57 -13.88
N PHE A 58 1.35 3.78 -13.30
CA PHE A 58 2.59 4.54 -13.21
C PHE A 58 3.59 3.92 -12.23
N ALA A 59 3.14 3.37 -11.10
CA ALA A 59 4.03 2.62 -10.20
C ALA A 59 4.69 1.44 -10.93
N THR A 60 3.92 0.67 -11.70
CA THR A 60 4.42 -0.44 -12.54
C THR A 60 5.44 0.06 -13.58
N LEU A 61 5.07 1.09 -14.34
CA LEU A 61 5.92 1.67 -15.37
C LEU A 61 7.25 2.18 -14.80
N TRP A 62 7.20 2.96 -13.72
CA TRP A 62 8.39 3.50 -13.07
C TRP A 62 9.23 2.39 -12.44
N PHE A 63 8.62 1.35 -11.90
CA PHE A 63 9.36 0.22 -11.36
C PHE A 63 10.15 -0.52 -12.44
N PHE A 64 9.53 -0.89 -13.57
CA PHE A 64 10.24 -1.56 -14.66
C PHE A 64 11.30 -0.68 -15.32
N ARG A 65 11.04 0.61 -15.48
CA ARG A 65 12.06 1.57 -15.95
C ARG A 65 13.24 1.66 -14.98
N GLY A 66 12.96 1.67 -13.68
CA GLY A 66 13.96 1.64 -12.62
C GLY A 66 14.83 0.39 -12.66
N LEU A 67 14.20 -0.78 -12.84
CA LEU A 67 14.89 -2.06 -12.99
C LEU A 67 15.78 -2.09 -14.23
N ALA A 68 15.28 -1.60 -15.37
CA ALA A 68 16.02 -1.54 -16.62
C ALA A 68 17.23 -0.59 -16.54
N ALA A 69 17.09 0.51 -15.80
CA ALA A 69 18.14 1.50 -15.59
C ALA A 69 19.16 1.12 -14.49
N ALA A 70 18.89 0.10 -13.69
CA ALA A 70 19.75 -0.29 -12.58
C ALA A 70 21.02 -1.02 -13.07
N ALA A 71 22.18 -0.59 -12.55
CA ALA A 71 23.44 -1.32 -12.73
C ALA A 71 23.33 -2.74 -12.13
N PRO A 72 24.07 -3.74 -12.64
CA PRO A 72 23.93 -5.14 -12.21
C PRO A 72 24.01 -5.35 -10.69
N GLN A 73 24.83 -4.56 -10.01
CA GLN A 73 25.07 -4.62 -8.56
C GLN A 73 23.90 -4.04 -7.74
N GLU A 74 23.07 -3.19 -8.36
CA GLU A 74 21.96 -2.49 -7.72
C GLU A 74 20.59 -3.14 -8.05
N ARG A 75 20.59 -4.18 -8.88
CA ARG A 75 19.37 -4.88 -9.28
C ARG A 75 18.77 -5.60 -8.07
N LEU A 76 17.46 -5.43 -7.91
CA LEU A 76 16.72 -6.12 -6.86
C LEU A 76 16.75 -7.64 -7.11
N PRO A 77 16.96 -8.47 -6.07
CA PRO A 77 16.78 -9.90 -6.18
C PRO A 77 15.33 -10.24 -6.57
N ARG A 78 15.14 -11.38 -7.26
CA ARG A 78 13.85 -11.80 -7.84
C ARG A 78 12.70 -11.78 -6.84
N TRP A 79 12.92 -12.22 -5.60
CA TRP A 79 11.87 -12.24 -4.59
C TRP A 79 11.34 -10.84 -4.26
N ARG A 80 12.18 -9.79 -4.28
CA ARG A 80 11.74 -8.40 -4.05
C ARG A 80 10.94 -7.86 -5.22
N VAL A 81 11.32 -8.24 -6.45
CA VAL A 81 10.55 -7.92 -7.66
C VAL A 81 9.17 -8.55 -7.57
N ILE A 82 9.10 -9.83 -7.20
CA ILE A 82 7.83 -10.55 -7.01
C ILE A 82 7.01 -9.89 -5.89
N SER A 83 7.60 -9.58 -4.73
CA SER A 83 6.89 -8.90 -3.63
C SER A 83 6.30 -7.57 -4.07
N PHE A 84 7.04 -6.74 -4.80
CA PHE A 84 6.54 -5.46 -5.29
C PHE A 84 5.34 -5.64 -6.22
N LEU A 85 5.48 -6.51 -7.23
CA LEU A 85 4.45 -6.75 -8.23
C LEU A 85 3.21 -7.40 -7.61
N LEU A 86 3.39 -8.34 -6.68
CA LEU A 86 2.28 -8.98 -5.96
C LEU A 86 1.54 -7.97 -5.09
N GLY A 87 2.25 -7.15 -4.30
CA GLY A 87 1.61 -6.14 -3.47
C GLY A 87 0.82 -5.11 -4.30
N LEU A 88 1.35 -4.71 -5.45
CA LEU A 88 0.67 -3.80 -6.36
C LEU A 88 -0.54 -4.45 -7.05
N ALA A 89 -0.41 -5.72 -7.46
CA ALA A 89 -1.50 -6.48 -8.04
C ALA A 89 -2.64 -6.69 -7.03
N LEU A 90 -2.33 -6.98 -5.76
CA LEU A 90 -3.32 -7.12 -4.70
C LEU A 90 -4.13 -5.83 -4.52
N ILE A 91 -3.47 -4.67 -4.46
CA ILE A 91 -4.15 -3.36 -4.37
C ILE A 91 -5.05 -3.14 -5.60
N TYR A 92 -4.53 -3.42 -6.81
CA TYR A 92 -5.32 -3.28 -8.04
C TYR A 92 -6.55 -4.19 -8.03
N ILE A 93 -6.38 -5.46 -7.63
CA ILE A 93 -7.48 -6.45 -7.59
C ILE A 93 -8.60 -5.93 -6.70
N VAL A 94 -8.29 -5.50 -5.48
CA VAL A 94 -9.33 -5.14 -4.52
C VAL A 94 -9.97 -3.78 -4.78
N LEU A 95 -9.31 -2.87 -5.50
CA LEU A 95 -9.83 -1.52 -5.77
C LEU A 95 -10.49 -1.36 -7.14
N GLN A 96 -9.97 -2.01 -8.19
CA GLN A 96 -10.47 -1.78 -9.56
C GLN A 96 -11.44 -2.86 -10.03
N THR A 97 -11.27 -4.11 -9.60
CA THR A 97 -12.03 -5.24 -10.18
C THR A 97 -13.40 -5.40 -9.56
N HIS A 98 -14.16 -6.42 -9.96
CA HIS A 98 -15.44 -6.76 -9.33
C HIS A 98 -15.33 -7.08 -7.83
N PHE A 99 -14.13 -7.24 -7.28
CA PHE A 99 -13.97 -7.31 -5.83
C PHE A 99 -14.48 -6.04 -5.13
N ASP A 100 -14.31 -4.86 -5.75
CA ASP A 100 -14.82 -3.59 -5.20
C ASP A 100 -16.36 -3.59 -5.15
N PHE A 101 -17.01 -4.10 -6.20
CA PHE A 101 -18.47 -4.34 -6.17
C PHE A 101 -18.87 -5.27 -5.04
N MET A 102 -18.17 -6.39 -4.87
CA MET A 102 -18.44 -7.35 -3.81
C MET A 102 -18.28 -6.72 -2.42
N ALA A 103 -17.24 -5.90 -2.23
CA ALA A 103 -16.99 -5.15 -1.01
C ALA A 103 -18.14 -4.17 -0.71
N GLN A 104 -18.64 -3.44 -1.71
CA GLN A 104 -19.79 -2.55 -1.54
C GLN A 104 -21.11 -3.26 -1.18
N HIS A 105 -21.20 -4.60 -1.29
CA HIS A 105 -22.45 -5.35 -1.05
C HIS A 105 -22.37 -6.35 0.11
N MET A 106 -21.19 -6.55 0.72
CA MET A 106 -21.04 -7.38 1.92
C MET A 106 -19.95 -6.79 2.83
N PHE A 107 -20.27 -6.59 4.11
CA PHE A 107 -19.34 -6.01 5.07
C PHE A 107 -18.06 -6.83 5.20
N PHE A 108 -18.15 -8.16 5.28
CA PHE A 108 -16.96 -8.99 5.42
C PHE A 108 -16.03 -8.88 4.18
N LEU A 109 -16.57 -8.66 2.98
CA LEU A 109 -15.79 -8.49 1.75
C LEU A 109 -15.11 -7.11 1.75
N ASP A 110 -15.81 -6.07 2.21
CA ASP A 110 -15.23 -4.75 2.46
C ASP A 110 -14.10 -4.80 3.50
N ARG A 111 -14.24 -5.61 4.54
CA ARG A 111 -13.16 -5.83 5.50
C ARG A 111 -11.97 -6.56 4.88
N ILE A 112 -12.18 -7.57 4.03
CA ILE A 112 -11.09 -8.20 3.26
C ILE A 112 -10.40 -7.17 2.35
N GLN A 113 -11.19 -6.33 1.67
CA GLN A 113 -10.68 -5.26 0.80
C GLN A 113 -9.72 -4.34 1.57
N HIS A 114 -10.16 -3.88 2.75
CA HIS A 114 -9.42 -2.98 3.62
C HIS A 114 -8.17 -3.63 4.21
N VAL A 115 -8.26 -4.90 4.60
CA VAL A 115 -7.11 -5.69 5.03
C VAL A 115 -6.06 -5.69 3.92
N ILE A 116 -6.43 -6.12 2.70
CA ILE A 116 -5.52 -6.22 1.57
C ILE A 116 -4.90 -4.88 1.17
N MET A 117 -5.69 -3.81 1.09
CA MET A 117 -5.20 -2.50 0.63
C MET A 117 -4.37 -1.76 1.69
N HIS A 118 -4.58 -2.04 2.99
CA HIS A 118 -3.92 -1.37 4.11
C HIS A 118 -2.75 -2.18 4.68
N HIS A 119 -2.81 -3.51 4.60
CA HIS A 119 -1.83 -4.44 5.15
C HIS A 119 -1.07 -5.18 4.06
N GLU A 120 -1.64 -6.21 3.43
CA GLU A 120 -0.92 -7.16 2.58
C GLU A 120 -0.24 -6.49 1.38
N GLY A 121 -0.97 -5.65 0.66
CA GLY A 121 -0.45 -4.90 -0.48
C GLY A 121 0.71 -3.98 -0.09
N PRO A 122 0.48 -3.01 0.81
CA PRO A 122 1.52 -2.13 1.31
C PRO A 122 2.71 -2.82 1.98
N PHE A 123 2.46 -3.90 2.74
CA PHE A 123 3.49 -4.70 3.39
C PHE A 123 4.44 -5.29 2.36
N LEU A 124 3.90 -5.94 1.31
CA LEU A 124 4.69 -6.54 0.24
C LEU A 124 5.45 -5.49 -0.58
N ILE A 125 4.81 -4.34 -0.85
CA ILE A 125 5.47 -3.20 -1.51
C ILE A 125 6.62 -2.68 -0.64
N ALA A 126 6.42 -2.49 0.66
CA ALA A 126 7.46 -2.03 1.57
C ALA A 126 8.61 -3.05 1.71
N LEU A 127 8.26 -4.33 1.84
CA LEU A 127 9.20 -5.44 1.96
C LEU A 127 10.14 -5.54 0.74
N SER A 128 9.63 -5.20 -0.44
CA SER A 128 10.42 -5.15 -1.67
C SER A 128 11.58 -4.14 -1.62
N GLY A 129 11.52 -3.11 -0.78
CA GLY A 129 12.50 -2.03 -0.75
C GLY A 129 12.64 -1.30 -2.10
N ALA A 130 11.60 -1.32 -2.94
CA ALA A 130 11.63 -0.81 -4.31
C ALA A 130 11.68 0.73 -4.44
N GLY A 131 11.71 1.48 -3.33
CA GLY A 131 11.63 2.95 -3.35
C GLY A 131 12.69 3.61 -4.24
N GLU A 132 13.95 3.16 -4.17
CA GLU A 132 15.02 3.68 -5.02
C GLU A 132 14.86 3.25 -6.49
N THR A 133 14.37 2.03 -6.72
CA THR A 133 14.06 1.54 -8.09
C THR A 133 12.96 2.39 -8.72
N LEU A 134 11.85 2.61 -8.01
CA LEU A 134 10.78 3.51 -8.45
C LEU A 134 11.32 4.91 -8.75
N ARG A 135 12.09 5.49 -7.82
CA ARG A 135 12.67 6.84 -7.94
C ARG A 135 13.55 6.98 -9.18
N ARG A 136 14.32 5.96 -9.55
CA ARG A 136 15.13 5.95 -10.77
C ARG A 136 14.29 5.98 -12.04
N GLY A 137 13.18 5.24 -12.07
CA GLY A 137 12.29 5.18 -13.22
C GLY A 137 11.34 6.36 -13.37
N MET A 138 11.10 7.12 -12.29
CA MET A 138 10.28 8.33 -12.29
C MET A 138 10.83 9.43 -13.22
N PRO A 139 9.95 10.15 -13.95
CA PRO A 139 10.32 11.37 -14.66
C PRO A 139 10.96 12.42 -13.72
N ARG A 140 11.86 13.25 -14.27
CA ARG A 140 12.58 14.29 -13.50
C ARG A 140 11.64 15.25 -12.75
N TRP A 141 10.46 15.56 -13.29
CA TRP A 141 9.51 16.47 -12.66
C TRP A 141 8.81 15.82 -11.45
N VAL A 142 8.38 14.55 -11.57
CA VAL A 142 7.81 13.77 -10.46
C VAL A 142 8.84 13.62 -9.34
N ARG A 143 10.07 13.28 -9.69
CA ARG A 143 11.18 13.14 -8.75
C ARG A 143 11.45 14.45 -8.00
N ARG A 144 11.42 15.59 -8.70
CA ARG A 144 11.55 16.92 -8.08
C ARG A 144 10.44 17.22 -7.08
N ILE A 145 9.20 16.81 -7.36
CA ILE A 145 8.08 16.96 -6.43
C ILE A 145 8.28 16.05 -5.21
N ALA A 146 8.64 14.79 -5.42
CA ALA A 146 8.87 13.83 -4.33
C ALA A 146 10.05 14.24 -3.43
N ASP A 147 11.11 14.77 -4.03
CA ASP A 147 12.33 15.24 -3.34
C ASP A 147 12.19 16.67 -2.79
N HIS A 148 11.09 17.35 -3.09
CA HIS A 148 10.86 18.72 -2.61
C HIS A 148 10.85 18.75 -1.08
N ARG A 149 11.43 19.80 -0.48
CA ARG A 149 11.57 19.91 0.99
C ARG A 149 10.25 19.75 1.73
N PHE A 150 9.14 20.21 1.15
CA PHE A 150 7.80 20.09 1.73
C PHE A 150 7.28 18.65 1.67
N SER A 151 7.42 17.96 0.53
CA SER A 151 7.03 16.55 0.39
C SER A 151 7.86 15.68 1.35
N ALA A 152 9.18 15.90 1.40
CA ALA A 152 10.04 15.21 2.33
C ALA A 152 9.69 15.52 3.79
N ALA A 153 9.33 16.77 4.12
CA ALA A 153 8.87 17.15 5.46
C ALA A 153 7.53 16.51 5.82
N ALA A 154 6.57 16.47 4.89
CA ALA A 154 5.27 15.85 5.09
C ALA A 154 5.42 14.35 5.36
N VAL A 155 6.19 13.62 4.54
CA VAL A 155 6.46 12.20 4.77
C VAL A 155 7.21 12.00 6.09
N ARG A 156 8.12 12.91 6.49
CA ARG A 156 8.79 12.86 7.80
C ARG A 156 7.84 13.05 8.96
N LEU A 157 6.91 13.99 8.86
CA LEU A 157 5.89 14.23 9.86
C LEU A 157 4.96 13.03 9.99
N LEU A 158 4.39 12.56 8.87
CA LEU A 158 3.44 11.44 8.84
C LEU A 158 4.08 10.12 9.30
N GLN A 159 5.38 9.94 9.10
CA GLN A 159 6.12 8.78 9.60
C GLN A 159 6.82 9.03 10.95
N GLN A 160 6.44 10.07 11.69
CA GLN A 160 6.82 10.17 13.10
C GLN A 160 6.15 9.01 13.86
N PRO A 161 6.86 8.23 14.70
CA PRO A 161 6.35 6.98 15.28
C PRO A 161 4.95 7.05 15.90
N VAL A 162 4.70 8.06 16.72
CA VAL A 162 3.43 8.20 17.44
C VAL A 162 2.31 8.57 16.48
N LEU A 163 2.55 9.52 15.58
CA LEU A 163 1.59 9.93 14.56
C LEU A 163 1.31 8.78 13.58
N ALA A 164 2.33 8.03 13.17
CA ALA A 164 2.17 6.88 12.28
C ALA A 164 1.29 5.79 12.93
N ALA A 165 1.52 5.45 14.19
CA ALA A 165 0.65 4.50 14.91
C ALA A 165 -0.76 5.05 15.09
N PHE A 166 -0.89 6.34 15.40
CA PHE A 166 -2.17 7.02 15.56
C PHE A 166 -2.96 7.07 14.25
N LEU A 167 -2.34 7.37 13.11
CA LEU A 167 -3.01 7.38 11.82
C LEU A 167 -3.41 5.97 11.39
N PHE A 168 -2.50 5.00 11.53
CA PHE A 168 -2.75 3.59 11.18
C PHE A 168 -3.91 2.96 11.93
N SER A 169 -4.06 3.27 13.22
CA SER A 169 -5.20 2.80 14.01
C SER A 169 -6.40 3.76 13.89
N GLY A 170 -6.15 5.05 13.87
CA GLY A 170 -7.17 6.10 13.94
C GLY A 170 -8.00 6.23 12.67
N LEU A 171 -7.40 6.11 11.48
CA LEU A 171 -8.16 6.07 10.22
C LEU A 171 -9.07 4.85 10.18
N PHE A 172 -8.54 3.69 10.57
CA PHE A 172 -9.31 2.46 10.66
C PHE A 172 -10.53 2.62 11.58
N TYR A 173 -10.36 3.21 12.76
CA TYR A 173 -11.49 3.53 13.66
C TYR A 173 -12.45 4.55 13.05
N PHE A 174 -11.91 5.64 12.47
CA PHE A 174 -12.71 6.73 11.92
C PHE A 174 -13.66 6.25 10.82
N TRP A 175 -13.16 5.47 9.86
CA TRP A 175 -13.96 4.94 8.75
C TRP A 175 -14.94 3.84 9.17
N LEU A 176 -14.77 3.26 10.36
CA LEU A 176 -15.69 2.30 10.97
C LEU A 176 -16.64 2.94 12.00
N ILE A 177 -16.61 4.25 12.20
CA ILE A 177 -17.70 4.93 12.93
C ILE A 177 -18.99 4.74 12.11
N PRO A 178 -20.09 4.20 12.67
CA PRO A 178 -21.25 3.79 11.88
C PRO A 178 -21.83 4.88 10.97
N ALA A 179 -21.96 6.10 11.49
CA ALA A 179 -22.47 7.25 10.72
C ALA A 179 -21.49 7.71 9.62
N VAL A 180 -20.17 7.59 9.86
CA VAL A 180 -19.14 7.94 8.88
C VAL A 180 -19.10 6.88 7.79
N ASN A 181 -19.08 5.61 8.17
CA ASN A 181 -19.09 4.47 7.25
C ASN A 181 -20.30 4.52 6.33
N PHE A 182 -21.50 4.68 6.88
CA PHE A 182 -22.73 4.78 6.10
C PHE A 182 -22.67 5.91 5.06
N ARG A 183 -22.13 7.08 5.45
CA ARG A 183 -21.96 8.22 4.54
C ARG A 183 -20.88 7.96 3.49
N ALA A 184 -19.78 7.29 3.87
CA ALA A 184 -18.72 6.93 2.94
C ALA A 184 -19.21 5.95 1.89
N MET A 185 -20.02 4.97 2.28
CA MET A 185 -20.56 3.96 1.37
C MET A 185 -21.66 4.48 0.43
N THR A 186 -22.28 5.63 0.75
CA THR A 186 -23.35 6.23 -0.07
C THR A 186 -22.88 7.39 -0.95
N ASP A 187 -21.63 7.85 -0.79
CA ASP A 187 -21.04 8.97 -1.53
C ASP A 187 -19.76 8.49 -2.25
N PRO A 188 -19.71 8.49 -3.59
CA PRO A 188 -18.56 8.00 -4.35
C PRO A 188 -17.24 8.70 -4.02
N LEU A 189 -17.27 10.00 -3.69
CA LEU A 189 -16.07 10.75 -3.33
C LEU A 189 -15.57 10.32 -1.94
N LEU A 190 -16.47 10.16 -0.97
CA LEU A 190 -16.09 9.70 0.36
C LEU A 190 -15.62 8.24 0.33
N TYR A 191 -16.23 7.38 -0.48
CA TYR A 191 -15.79 6.01 -0.70
C TYR A 191 -14.35 5.98 -1.26
N PHE A 192 -14.09 6.76 -2.31
CA PHE A 192 -12.75 6.91 -2.86
C PHE A 192 -11.75 7.45 -1.82
N LEU A 193 -12.13 8.47 -1.04
CA LEU A 193 -11.27 9.03 0.00
C LEU A 193 -10.98 8.02 1.12
N MET A 194 -11.95 7.20 1.49
CA MET A 194 -11.77 6.10 2.44
C MET A 194 -10.72 5.12 1.93
N ASN A 195 -10.91 4.56 0.73
CA ASN A 195 -10.00 3.58 0.15
C ASN A 195 -8.59 4.17 -0.10
N ALA A 196 -8.52 5.38 -0.63
CA ALA A 196 -7.26 6.07 -0.90
C ALA A 196 -6.50 6.39 0.39
N SER A 197 -7.18 6.89 1.42
CA SER A 197 -6.54 7.22 2.70
C SER A 197 -6.02 5.97 3.41
N MET A 198 -6.78 4.86 3.40
CA MET A 198 -6.35 3.58 3.96
C MET A 198 -5.14 3.02 3.20
N THR A 199 -5.15 3.06 1.87
CA THR A 199 -4.00 2.57 1.06
C THR A 199 -2.75 3.41 1.28
N ILE A 200 -2.88 4.75 1.29
CA ILE A 200 -1.75 5.66 1.51
C ILE A 200 -1.18 5.50 2.91
N ASP A 201 -2.03 5.41 3.93
CA ASP A 201 -1.60 5.22 5.30
C ASP A 201 -0.85 3.89 5.49
N GLY A 202 -1.39 2.78 4.96
CA GLY A 202 -0.72 1.48 4.95
C GLY A 202 0.68 1.56 4.31
N LEU A 203 0.81 2.24 3.16
CA LEU A 203 2.11 2.45 2.51
C LEU A 203 3.06 3.27 3.38
N LEU A 204 2.58 4.33 4.02
CA LEU A 204 3.38 5.17 4.92
C LEU A 204 3.85 4.38 6.14
N PHE A 205 2.97 3.62 6.78
CA PHE A 205 3.31 2.83 7.97
C PHE A 205 4.28 1.70 7.64
N TRP A 206 3.97 0.87 6.65
CA TRP A 206 4.81 -0.30 6.34
C TRP A 206 6.17 0.07 5.77
N THR A 207 6.29 1.18 5.02
CA THR A 207 7.61 1.67 4.57
C THR A 207 8.45 2.27 5.71
N LEU A 208 7.84 2.76 6.79
CA LEU A 208 8.55 3.15 8.01
C LEU A 208 9.03 1.91 8.79
N VAL A 209 8.14 0.95 9.01
CA VAL A 209 8.40 -0.24 9.82
C VAL A 209 9.38 -1.20 9.13
N LEU A 210 9.24 -1.42 7.83
CA LEU A 210 10.05 -2.36 7.05
C LEU A 210 11.26 -1.71 6.36
N ASP A 211 11.67 -0.50 6.77
CA ASP A 211 12.96 0.02 6.32
C ASP A 211 14.06 -0.98 6.75
N ARG A 212 14.88 -1.40 5.79
CA ARG A 212 15.92 -2.41 6.03
C ARG A 212 17.20 -1.80 6.60
N ARG A 213 17.34 -0.48 6.54
CA ARG A 213 18.57 0.22 6.90
C ARG A 213 18.64 0.44 8.41
N PRO A 214 19.84 0.33 9.02
CA PRO A 214 20.04 0.79 10.38
C PRO A 214 19.83 2.30 10.47
N SER A 215 19.52 2.79 11.66
CA SER A 215 19.45 4.22 11.96
C SER A 215 20.81 4.69 12.49
N PRO A 216 21.43 5.75 11.93
CA PRO A 216 21.16 6.43 10.65
C PRO A 216 21.62 5.58 9.43
N PRO A 217 21.04 5.70 8.21
CA PRO A 217 20.20 6.80 7.69
C PRO A 217 18.68 6.62 7.84
N ALA A 218 18.22 5.47 8.34
CA ALA A 218 16.79 5.29 8.55
C ALA A 218 16.27 6.15 9.70
N ARG A 219 14.97 6.46 9.70
CA ARG A 219 14.38 7.52 10.56
C ARG A 219 14.25 7.14 12.03
N VAL A 220 14.07 5.86 12.31
CA VAL A 220 13.75 5.33 13.65
C VAL A 220 14.57 4.06 13.89
N SER A 221 14.87 3.71 15.13
CA SER A 221 15.63 2.48 15.45
C SER A 221 14.81 1.21 15.16
N PHE A 222 15.47 0.06 15.02
CA PHE A 222 14.77 -1.23 14.88
C PHE A 222 13.85 -1.52 16.06
N ALA A 223 14.26 -1.16 17.29
CA ALA A 223 13.44 -1.32 18.49
C ALA A 223 12.11 -0.55 18.39
N VAL A 224 12.15 0.71 17.93
CA VAL A 224 10.92 1.50 17.74
C VAL A 224 10.03 0.87 16.67
N ARG A 225 10.58 0.40 15.55
CA ARG A 225 9.80 -0.29 14.50
C ARG A 225 9.13 -1.56 15.03
N ALA A 226 9.85 -2.34 15.82
CA ALA A 226 9.32 -3.55 16.45
C ALA A 226 8.16 -3.23 17.41
N VAL A 227 8.32 -2.20 18.25
CA VAL A 227 7.25 -1.71 19.13
C VAL A 227 6.05 -1.22 18.33
N LEU A 228 6.26 -0.45 17.25
CA LEU A 228 5.17 0.03 16.40
C LEU A 228 4.35 -1.13 15.83
N SER A 229 5.01 -2.18 15.31
CA SER A 229 4.32 -3.37 14.80
C SER A 229 3.42 -4.02 15.84
N ILE A 230 3.82 -4.07 17.11
CA ILE A 230 3.03 -4.69 18.18
C ILE A 230 1.93 -3.76 18.70
N VAL A 231 2.21 -2.46 18.83
CA VAL A 231 1.24 -1.51 19.42
C VAL A 231 0.00 -1.35 18.55
N VAL A 232 0.15 -1.28 17.22
CA VAL A 232 -0.98 -1.10 16.30
C VAL A 232 -1.91 -2.32 16.22
N MET A 233 -1.44 -3.48 16.67
CA MET A 233 -2.23 -4.71 16.74
C MET A 233 -3.40 -4.60 17.71
N PHE A 234 -3.20 -4.00 18.89
CA PHE A 234 -4.22 -4.00 19.95
C PHE A 234 -5.49 -3.22 19.60
N PRO A 235 -5.42 -2.00 19.03
CA PRO A 235 -6.63 -1.30 18.56
C PRO A 235 -7.44 -2.12 17.55
N GLN A 236 -6.77 -2.84 16.65
CA GLN A 236 -7.45 -3.67 15.65
C GLN A 236 -8.20 -4.84 16.30
N ILE A 237 -7.55 -5.52 17.27
CA ILE A 237 -8.19 -6.57 18.08
C ILE A 237 -9.42 -6.04 18.80
N ILE A 238 -9.31 -4.88 19.45
CA ILE A 238 -10.42 -4.30 20.21
C ILE A 238 -11.60 -3.99 19.28
N LEU A 239 -11.37 -3.23 18.20
CA LEU A 239 -12.48 -2.83 17.33
C LEU A 239 -13.09 -4.01 16.60
N GLY A 240 -12.25 -4.92 16.12
CA GLY A 240 -12.73 -6.16 15.51
C GLY A 240 -13.60 -6.96 16.48
N ALA A 241 -13.14 -7.17 17.72
CA ALA A 241 -13.88 -7.91 18.75
C ALA A 241 -15.25 -7.27 19.02
N LEU A 242 -15.30 -5.95 19.13
CA LEU A 242 -16.55 -5.21 19.30
C LEU A 242 -17.54 -5.47 18.16
N MET A 243 -17.07 -5.63 16.92
CA MET A 243 -17.93 -5.96 15.78
C MET A 243 -18.36 -7.43 15.80
N ALA A 244 -17.44 -8.36 16.09
CA ALA A 244 -17.78 -9.78 16.01
C ALA A 244 -18.63 -10.31 17.15
N PHE A 245 -18.59 -9.65 18.31
CA PHE A 245 -19.41 -10.03 19.46
C PHE A 245 -20.65 -9.13 19.62
N SER A 246 -21.00 -8.34 18.60
CA SER A 246 -22.21 -7.52 18.65
C SER A 246 -23.42 -8.29 18.13
N ASP A 247 -24.53 -8.25 18.88
CA ASP A 247 -25.80 -8.88 18.50
C ASP A 247 -26.68 -7.99 17.60
N ARG A 248 -26.23 -6.76 17.30
CA ARG A 248 -26.95 -5.78 16.48
C ARG A 248 -26.18 -5.48 15.20
N ASP A 249 -26.94 -5.14 14.16
CA ASP A 249 -26.39 -4.60 12.92
C ASP A 249 -25.87 -3.17 13.15
N ILE A 250 -24.54 -3.02 13.18
CA ILE A 250 -23.83 -1.75 13.35
C ILE A 250 -23.70 -1.04 11.99
N TYR A 251 -23.72 -1.78 10.88
CA TYR A 251 -23.46 -1.27 9.52
C TYR A 251 -24.69 -1.51 8.61
N PRO A 252 -25.79 -0.75 8.80
CA PRO A 252 -27.06 -0.99 8.12
C PRO A 252 -27.04 -0.75 6.60
N TYR A 253 -25.99 -0.11 6.09
CA TYR A 253 -25.81 0.18 4.65
C TYR A 253 -26.07 -1.06 3.78
N TYR A 254 -25.44 -2.19 4.11
CA TYR A 254 -25.52 -3.41 3.31
C TYR A 254 -26.93 -4.02 3.25
N ASN A 255 -27.73 -3.84 4.31
CA ASN A 255 -29.13 -4.26 4.30
C ASN A 255 -30.02 -3.33 3.47
N LEU A 256 -29.74 -2.03 3.50
CA LEU A 256 -30.55 -1.01 2.82
C LEU A 256 -30.27 -0.97 1.31
N CYS A 257 -29.01 -1.10 0.91
CA CYS A 257 -28.57 -1.01 -0.48
C CYS A 257 -28.51 -2.38 -1.18
N GLY A 258 -28.73 -3.47 -0.44
CA GLY A 258 -28.83 -4.83 -0.97
C GLY A 258 -27.56 -5.66 -0.74
N ARG A 259 -27.76 -6.94 -0.40
CA ARG A 259 -26.68 -7.89 -0.11
C ARG A 259 -26.43 -8.79 -1.32
N LEU A 260 -25.16 -9.08 -1.59
CA LEU A 260 -24.78 -10.04 -2.64
C LEU A 260 -25.22 -11.47 -2.30
N TYR A 261 -25.16 -11.83 -1.01
CA TYR A 261 -25.57 -13.14 -0.50
C TYR A 261 -26.74 -12.97 0.49
N PRO A 262 -28.01 -12.97 0.03
CA PRO A 262 -29.17 -12.75 0.89
C PRO A 262 -29.36 -13.79 2.00
N ALA A 263 -28.79 -14.98 1.83
CA ALA A 263 -28.82 -16.04 2.83
C ALA A 263 -27.96 -15.74 4.07
N ILE A 264 -27.00 -14.81 3.98
CA ILE A 264 -26.16 -14.41 5.09
C ILE A 264 -26.83 -13.22 5.79
N SER A 265 -27.23 -13.41 7.05
CA SER A 265 -27.81 -12.34 7.85
C SER A 265 -26.81 -11.20 8.09
N ALA A 266 -27.30 -9.98 8.34
CA ALA A 266 -26.41 -8.85 8.56
C ALA A 266 -25.52 -8.97 9.79
N VAL A 267 -26.05 -9.57 10.85
CA VAL A 267 -25.29 -9.84 12.07
C VAL A 267 -24.20 -10.86 11.77
N THR A 268 -24.49 -11.92 11.00
CA THR A 268 -23.48 -12.91 10.59
C THR A 268 -22.39 -12.32 9.70
N ASP A 269 -22.77 -11.49 8.73
CA ASP A 269 -21.82 -10.75 7.88
C ASP A 269 -20.88 -9.86 8.71
N GLN A 270 -21.45 -9.14 9.67
CA GLN A 270 -20.68 -8.34 10.62
C GLN A 270 -19.77 -9.19 11.51
N HIS A 271 -20.22 -10.36 11.96
CA HIS A 271 -19.41 -11.27 12.77
C HIS A 271 -18.15 -11.70 12.05
N ILE A 272 -18.30 -12.13 10.81
CA ILE A 272 -17.19 -12.53 9.94
C ILE A 272 -16.29 -11.32 9.67
N GLY A 273 -16.87 -10.16 9.33
CA GLY A 273 -16.11 -8.94 9.10
C GLY A 273 -15.32 -8.48 10.32
N GLY A 274 -15.86 -8.65 11.53
CA GLY A 274 -15.17 -8.39 12.79
C GLY A 274 -13.93 -9.25 12.95
N ILE A 275 -14.06 -10.57 12.76
CA ILE A 275 -12.94 -11.52 12.83
C ILE A 275 -11.85 -11.17 11.81
N ILE A 276 -12.25 -10.89 10.57
CA ILE A 276 -11.32 -10.49 9.49
C ILE A 276 -10.62 -9.17 9.82
N SER A 277 -11.28 -8.28 10.55
CA SER A 277 -10.71 -6.97 10.91
C SER A 277 -9.67 -7.04 12.03
N TRP A 278 -9.61 -8.12 12.81
CA TRP A 278 -8.56 -8.27 13.83
C TRP A 278 -7.52 -9.31 13.49
N ASP A 279 -7.91 -10.49 12.98
CA ASP A 279 -7.03 -11.66 12.99
C ASP A 279 -5.93 -11.57 11.93
N PRO A 280 -6.25 -11.40 10.62
CA PRO A 280 -5.23 -11.13 9.61
C PRO A 280 -4.36 -9.89 9.91
N PRO A 281 -4.89 -8.72 10.30
CA PRO A 281 -4.06 -7.57 10.67
C PRO A 281 -3.10 -7.84 11.84
N SER A 282 -3.54 -8.62 12.83
CA SER A 282 -2.68 -9.04 13.95
C SER A 282 -1.58 -9.99 13.50
N MET A 283 -1.90 -10.94 12.62
CA MET A 283 -0.90 -11.80 11.98
C MET A 283 0.15 -10.97 11.23
N MET A 284 -0.28 -9.97 10.46
CA MET A 284 0.63 -9.08 9.72
C MET A 284 1.52 -8.25 10.64
N SER A 285 0.98 -7.81 11.78
CA SER A 285 1.74 -7.14 12.85
C SER A 285 2.86 -8.04 13.42
N ILE A 286 2.56 -9.31 13.68
CA ILE A 286 3.54 -10.31 14.15
C ILE A 286 4.59 -10.59 13.07
N ILE A 287 4.18 -10.79 11.82
CA ILE A 287 5.12 -11.00 10.69
C ILE A 287 6.03 -9.78 10.52
N GLY A 288 5.48 -8.57 10.65
CA GLY A 288 6.23 -7.32 10.63
C GLY A 288 7.27 -7.26 11.74
N PHE A 289 6.88 -7.58 12.97
CA PHE A 289 7.80 -7.66 14.11
C PHE A 289 8.95 -8.64 13.85
N ILE A 290 8.66 -9.88 13.43
CA ILE A 290 9.67 -10.89 13.12
C ILE A 290 10.60 -10.41 11.99
N THR A 291 10.04 -9.76 10.97
CA THR A 291 10.80 -9.22 9.85
C THR A 291 11.78 -8.12 10.30
N VAL A 292 11.34 -7.23 11.20
CA VAL A 292 12.18 -6.19 11.79
C VAL A 292 13.31 -6.80 12.62
N LEU A 293 13.03 -7.83 13.43
CA LEU A 293 14.07 -8.54 14.18
C LEU A 293 15.09 -9.21 13.27
N ASN A 294 14.63 -9.80 12.15
CA ASN A 294 15.53 -10.37 11.16
C ASN A 294 16.41 -9.30 10.51
N PHE A 295 15.87 -8.10 10.21
CA PHE A 295 16.69 -6.99 9.72
C PHE A 295 17.71 -6.50 10.73
N TYR A 296 17.33 -6.45 12.01
CA TYR A 296 18.26 -6.14 13.10
C TYR A 296 19.41 -7.15 13.16
N ARG A 297 19.08 -8.46 13.19
CA ARG A 297 20.07 -9.55 13.18
C ARG A 297 21.05 -9.44 12.01
N LEU A 298 20.53 -9.32 10.78
CA LEU A 298 21.36 -9.17 9.57
C LEU A 298 22.23 -7.90 9.60
N SER A 299 21.78 -6.85 10.30
CA SER A 299 22.56 -5.62 10.45
C SER A 299 23.74 -5.78 11.42
N GLU A 300 23.57 -6.57 12.48
CA GLU A 300 24.63 -6.88 13.45
C GLU A 300 25.67 -7.84 12.84
N GLU A 301 25.25 -8.91 12.17
CA GLU A 301 26.16 -9.84 11.47
C GLU A 301 27.05 -9.10 10.45
N LYS A 302 26.49 -8.09 9.77
CA LYS A 302 27.25 -7.24 8.83
C LYS A 302 28.25 -6.31 9.51
N LYS A 303 28.00 -5.89 10.76
CA LYS A 303 28.97 -5.09 11.53
C LYS A 303 30.10 -5.98 12.03
N GLU A 304 29.79 -7.15 12.57
CA GLU A 304 30.77 -8.13 13.07
C GLU A 304 31.74 -8.55 11.97
N ASN A 305 31.23 -8.90 10.77
CA ASN A 305 32.05 -9.29 9.63
C ASN A 305 32.98 -8.17 9.12
N LYS A 306 32.68 -6.90 9.41
CA LYS A 306 33.56 -5.77 9.07
C LYS A 306 34.64 -5.53 10.11
N THR A 307 34.38 -5.89 11.36
CA THR A 307 35.31 -5.73 12.49
C THR A 307 36.22 -6.93 12.69
N ALA A 308 35.90 -8.09 12.12
CA ALA A 308 36.76 -9.26 12.16
C ALA A 308 38.08 -8.99 11.39
N PRO A 309 39.27 -9.16 12.01
CA PRO A 309 40.54 -8.98 11.32
C PRO A 309 40.65 -10.03 10.20
N THR A 310 40.95 -9.58 8.97
CA THR A 310 41.28 -10.46 7.85
C THR A 310 42.51 -11.28 8.23
N SER A 311 42.31 -12.52 8.68
CA SER A 311 43.39 -13.49 8.81
C SER A 311 43.96 -13.75 7.41
N SER A 312 45.12 -13.18 7.13
CA SER A 312 45.92 -13.48 5.95
C SER A 312 46.11 -14.99 5.84
N PRO A 313 45.95 -15.61 4.65
CA PRO A 313 46.23 -17.03 4.50
C PRO A 313 47.71 -17.26 4.81
N GLN A 314 47.97 -18.08 5.83
CA GLN A 314 49.29 -18.65 6.04
C GLN A 314 49.59 -19.54 4.84
N VAL A 315 50.42 -19.04 3.94
CA VAL A 315 51.08 -19.83 2.91
C VAL A 315 52.01 -20.79 3.64
N ALA A 316 51.72 -22.09 3.56
CA ALA A 316 52.63 -23.18 3.85
C ALA A 316 52.78 -24.00 2.57
#